data_AF-A0A1F8UA78-F1
#
_entry.id   AF-A0A1F8UA78-F1
#
_cell.length_a   1.000
_cell.length_b   1.000
_cell.length_c   1.000
_cell.angle_alpha   90.00
_cell.angle_beta   90.00
_cell.angle_gamma   90.00
#
_symmetry.space_group_name_H-M   'P 1'
#
loop_
_entity.id
_entity.type
_entity.pdbx_description
1 polymer ?
#
loop_
_entity_poly.entity_id
_entity_poly.type
_entity_poly.pdbx_seq_one_letter_code
_entity_poly.pdbx_strand_id
1 'polypeptide(L)'
;MGTLANIQARNWQKPQVFKMRVIPFLPEYLGRIFEVASIEYLVRRNKAMTLPFMFNTIGRWWGTNPRKRCQEEIDILAVYENQAIFGECKWKNEPVGEWIY
;
A
#
# COMPACT_ATOMS: atom_id res chain seq x y z
N MET A 1 -26.96 45.56 14.95
CA MET A 1 -25.96 45.27 16.01
C MET A 1 -26.31 43.93 16.62
N GLY A 2 -25.37 42.98 16.55
CA GLY A 2 -25.56 41.61 17.00
C GLY A 2 -24.31 40.77 16.69
N THR A 3 -23.16 41.23 17.15
CA THR A 3 -21.96 40.41 17.37
C THR A 3 -22.35 39.32 18.37
N LEU A 4 -21.99 38.04 18.18
CA LEU A 4 -20.70 37.49 18.58
C LEU A 4 -20.35 36.26 17.73
N ALA A 5 -19.12 36.25 17.20
CA ALA A 5 -18.44 35.05 16.74
C ALA A 5 -18.25 34.11 17.93
N ASN A 6 -18.99 33.00 17.99
CA ASN A 6 -18.81 32.02 19.05
C ASN A 6 -17.76 30.98 18.62
N ILE A 7 -16.50 31.34 18.84
CA ILE A 7 -15.33 30.48 18.68
C ILE A 7 -15.36 29.45 19.82
N GLN A 8 -16.14 28.37 19.67
CA GLN A 8 -16.01 27.16 20.48
C GLN A 8 -15.46 25.96 19.69
N ALA A 9 -14.90 26.18 18.50
CA ALA A 9 -14.20 25.15 17.75
C ALA A 9 -12.72 24.96 18.17
N ARG A 10 -12.24 25.61 19.24
CA ARG A 10 -10.82 25.52 19.65
C ARG A 10 -10.47 24.29 20.48
N ASN A 11 -11.46 23.54 20.97
CA ASN A 11 -11.25 22.36 21.79
C ASN A 11 -11.90 21.11 21.19
N TRP A 12 -11.83 20.94 19.86
CA TRP A 12 -11.97 19.58 19.35
C TRP A 12 -10.87 18.75 20.02
N GLN A 13 -11.25 17.90 20.96
CA GLN A 13 -10.33 16.97 21.59
C GLN A 13 -9.69 16.20 20.43
N LYS A 14 -8.38 16.39 20.20
CA LYS A 14 -7.64 15.80 19.07
C LYS A 14 -8.02 14.34 18.77
N PRO A 15 -8.30 13.47 19.78
CA PRO A 15 -8.79 12.12 19.54
C PRO A 15 -10.11 12.03 18.76
N GLN A 16 -11.06 12.93 18.99
CA GLN A 16 -12.37 12.93 18.34
C GLN A 16 -12.28 13.37 16.87
N VAL A 17 -11.43 14.37 16.56
CA VAL A 17 -11.15 14.75 15.17
C VAL A 17 -10.52 13.59 14.42
N PHE A 18 -9.49 12.96 14.99
CA PHE A 18 -8.84 11.81 14.38
C PHE A 18 -9.85 10.67 14.12
N LYS A 19 -10.67 10.32 15.12
CA LYS A 19 -11.68 9.28 14.99
C LYS A 19 -12.76 9.58 13.96
N MET A 20 -13.24 10.82 13.88
CA MET A 20 -14.36 11.18 13.00
C MET A 20 -13.94 11.61 11.60
N ARG A 21 -12.73 12.14 11.44
CA ARG A 21 -12.27 12.77 10.19
C ARG A 21 -11.10 12.07 9.52
N VAL A 22 -10.36 11.22 10.22
CA VAL A 22 -9.19 10.52 9.65
C VAL A 22 -9.46 9.03 9.49
N ILE A 23 -9.84 8.33 10.57
CA ILE A 23 -10.06 6.87 10.56
C ILE A 23 -11.02 6.42 9.43
N PRO A 24 -12.18 7.05 9.20
CA PRO A 24 -13.15 6.57 8.20
C PRO A 24 -12.60 6.58 6.77
N PHE A 25 -11.66 7.48 6.48
CA PHE A 25 -11.07 7.66 5.15
C PHE A 25 -9.73 6.92 5.00
N LEU A 26 -9.17 6.41 6.09
CA LEU A 26 -7.89 5.72 6.08
C LEU A 26 -7.83 4.54 5.09
N PRO A 27 -8.87 3.70 4.93
CA PRO A 27 -8.88 2.63 3.94
C PRO A 27 -8.59 3.08 2.50
N GLU A 28 -8.94 4.32 2.13
CA GLU A 28 -8.69 4.88 0.79
C GLU A 28 -7.19 5.03 0.48
N TYR A 29 -6.36 5.14 1.53
CA TYR A 29 -4.92 5.35 1.40
C TYR A 29 -4.12 4.07 1.66
N LEU A 30 -4.64 3.18 2.50
CA LEU A 30 -3.86 2.05 3.02
C LEU A 30 -3.47 1.04 1.95
N GLY A 31 -4.26 0.82 0.91
CA GLY A 31 -3.88 -0.08 -0.19
C GLY A 31 -2.55 0.34 -0.83
N ARG A 32 -2.43 1.61 -1.21
CA ARG A 32 -1.22 2.15 -1.84
C ARG A 32 -0.03 2.18 -0.88
N ILE A 33 -0.25 2.55 0.38
CA ILE A 33 0.82 2.57 1.38
C ILE A 33 1.32 1.16 1.70
N PHE A 34 0.42 0.16 1.72
CA PHE A 34 0.78 -1.23 1.95
C PHE A 34 1.67 -1.80 0.84
N GLU A 35 1.41 -1.43 -0.40
CA GLU A 35 2.27 -1.79 -1.53
C GLU A 35 3.67 -1.17 -1.39
N VAL A 36 3.76 0.13 -1.05
CA VAL A 36 5.04 0.79 -0.79
C VAL A 36 5.79 0.08 0.34
N ALA A 37 5.11 -0.23 1.45
CA ALA A 37 5.70 -0.95 2.57
C ALA A 37 6.20 -2.35 2.16
N SER A 38 5.47 -3.05 1.29
CA SER A 38 5.87 -4.35 0.74
C SER A 38 7.11 -4.25 -0.16
N ILE A 39 7.21 -3.23 -1.01
CA ILE A 39 8.41 -2.95 -1.81
C ILE A 39 9.60 -2.66 -0.89
N GLU A 40 9.44 -1.77 0.11
CA GLU A 40 10.52 -1.47 1.03
C GLU A 40 10.98 -2.70 1.83
N TYR A 41 10.04 -3.56 2.23
CA TYR A 41 10.36 -4.83 2.87
C TYR A 41 11.24 -5.69 1.96
N LEU A 42 10.83 -5.91 0.70
CA LEU A 42 11.64 -6.68 -0.27
C LEU A 42 13.01 -6.05 -0.48
N VAL A 43 13.12 -4.71 -0.56
CA VAL A 43 14.40 -4.02 -0.67
C VAL A 43 15.29 -4.28 0.56
N ARG A 44 14.73 -4.25 1.77
CA ARG A 44 15.49 -4.59 3.00
C ARG A 44 15.97 -6.04 2.98
N ARG A 45 15.11 -6.98 2.56
CA ARG A 45 15.45 -8.41 2.44
C ARG A 45 16.52 -8.66 1.37
N ASN A 46 16.44 -7.92 0.26
CA ASN A 46 17.42 -7.95 -0.85
C ASN A 46 18.80 -7.46 -0.37
N LYS A 47 18.84 -6.32 0.32
CA LYS A 47 20.08 -5.78 0.94
C LYS A 47 20.68 -6.72 1.97
N ALA A 48 19.84 -7.44 2.72
CA ALA A 48 20.27 -8.44 3.69
C ALA A 48 20.67 -9.78 3.06
N MET A 49 20.57 -9.93 1.73
CA MET A 49 20.85 -11.19 1.01
C MET A 49 20.06 -12.39 1.56
N THR A 50 18.80 -12.15 1.93
CA THR A 50 17.91 -13.18 2.53
C THR A 50 16.78 -13.63 1.60
N LEU A 51 16.79 -13.18 0.35
CA LEU A 51 15.89 -13.61 -0.71
C LEU A 51 16.53 -14.74 -1.53
N PRO A 52 15.74 -15.56 -2.26
CA PRO A 52 16.27 -16.64 -3.10
C PRO A 52 17.24 -16.17 -4.20
N PHE A 53 17.17 -14.90 -4.59
CA PHE A 53 18.11 -14.23 -5.49
C PHE A 53 18.13 -12.72 -5.21
N MET A 54 19.15 -12.02 -5.72
CA MET A 54 19.22 -10.56 -5.64
C MET A 54 18.59 -9.92 -6.87
N PHE A 55 17.72 -8.93 -6.67
CA PHE A 55 17.20 -8.11 -7.76
C PHE A 55 17.94 -6.77 -7.87
N ASN A 56 18.01 -6.20 -9.07
CA ASN A 56 18.53 -4.84 -9.31
C ASN A 56 17.43 -3.82 -9.66
N THR A 57 16.23 -4.31 -9.99
CA THR A 57 15.09 -3.50 -10.38
C THR A 57 13.86 -4.00 -9.64
N ILE A 58 13.06 -3.09 -9.08
CA ILE A 58 11.79 -3.38 -8.42
C ILE A 58 10.81 -2.24 -8.62
N GLY A 59 9.53 -2.55 -8.83
CA GLY A 59 8.46 -1.57 -8.88
C GLY A 59 7.17 -2.15 -9.43
N ARG A 60 6.19 -1.29 -9.69
CA ARG A 60 5.00 -1.67 -10.45
C ARG A 60 5.36 -1.97 -11.89
N TRP A 61 4.68 -2.94 -12.47
CA TRP A 61 4.78 -3.22 -13.89
C TRP A 61 3.42 -3.06 -14.55
N TRP A 62 3.40 -2.42 -15.72
CA TRP A 62 2.25 -2.28 -16.58
C TRP A 62 2.60 -2.84 -17.95
N GLY A 63 1.75 -3.72 -18.47
CA GLY A 63 1.96 -4.24 -19.81
C GLY A 63 0.70 -4.75 -20.47
N THR A 64 0.82 -5.05 -21.75
CA THR A 64 -0.30 -5.50 -22.56
C THR A 64 -0.46 -7.00 -22.41
N ASN A 65 -1.67 -7.46 -22.10
CA ASN A 65 -2.07 -8.85 -22.22
C ASN A 65 -2.74 -9.08 -23.59
N PRO A 66 -2.02 -9.60 -24.61
CA PRO A 66 -2.56 -9.76 -25.95
C PRO A 66 -3.69 -10.80 -26.03
N ARG A 67 -3.74 -11.77 -25.10
CA ARG A 67 -4.82 -12.77 -25.04
C ARG A 67 -6.13 -12.16 -24.57
N LYS A 68 -6.07 -11.31 -23.55
CA LYS A 68 -7.25 -10.61 -23.00
C LYS A 68 -7.55 -9.28 -23.70
N ARG A 69 -6.64 -8.82 -24.57
CA ARG A 69 -6.71 -7.54 -25.27
C ARG A 69 -6.89 -6.35 -24.32
N CYS A 70 -6.19 -6.37 -23.18
CA CYS A 70 -6.23 -5.31 -22.17
C CYS A 70 -4.84 -5.04 -21.60
N GLN A 71 -4.67 -3.93 -20.87
CA GLN A 71 -3.50 -3.73 -20.01
C GLN A 71 -3.70 -4.47 -18.69
N GLU A 72 -2.62 -5.03 -18.15
CA GLU A 72 -2.57 -5.64 -16.82
C GLU A 72 -1.50 -4.92 -15.98
N GLU A 73 -1.79 -4.81 -14.68
CA GLU A 73 -0.89 -4.30 -13.65
C GLU A 73 -0.38 -5.48 -12.82
N ILE A 74 0.88 -5.44 -12.43
CA ILE A 74 1.46 -6.24 -11.36
C ILE A 74 1.95 -5.25 -10.32
N ASP A 75 1.39 -5.33 -9.10
CA ASP A 75 1.70 -4.39 -8.02
C ASP A 75 3.21 -4.34 -7.73
N ILE A 76 3.86 -5.52 -7.69
CA ILE A 76 5.30 -5.65 -7.48
C ILE A 76 5.91 -6.63 -8.46
N LEU A 77 6.85 -6.13 -9.26
CA LEU A 77 7.76 -6.92 -10.07
C LEU A 77 9.20 -6.57 -9.69
N ALA A 78 9.94 -7.54 -9.15
CA ALA A 78 11.37 -7.41 -8.91
C ALA A 78 12.15 -8.37 -9.82
N VAL A 79 13.16 -7.88 -10.54
CA VAL A 79 13.83 -8.65 -11.60
C VAL A 79 15.35 -8.58 -11.53
N TYR A 80 15.98 -9.65 -11.99
CA TYR A 80 17.40 -9.72 -12.32
C TYR A 80 17.60 -10.82 -13.37
N GLU A 81 18.16 -10.47 -14.53
CA GLU A 81 18.33 -11.37 -15.66
C GLU A 81 17.04 -12.17 -15.98
N ASN A 82 17.07 -13.49 -15.78
CA ASN A 82 15.97 -14.40 -16.06
C ASN A 82 15.17 -14.77 -14.80
N GLN A 83 15.38 -14.07 -13.69
CA GLN A 83 14.70 -14.30 -12.41
C GLN A 83 13.76 -13.14 -12.09
N ALA A 84 12.60 -13.47 -11.54
CA ALA A 84 11.58 -12.50 -11.16
C ALA A 84 10.84 -12.90 -9.87
N ILE A 85 10.53 -11.90 -9.05
CA ILE A 85 9.54 -11.99 -7.97
C ILE A 85 8.31 -11.22 -8.42
N PHE A 86 7.15 -11.87 -8.36
CA PHE A 86 5.84 -11.28 -8.59
C PHE A 86 5.13 -11.15 -7.24
N GLY A 87 4.56 -9.98 -6.96
CA GLY A 87 3.80 -9.74 -5.74
C GLY A 87 2.54 -8.94 -6.03
N GLU A 88 1.43 -9.37 -5.44
CA GLU A 88 0.16 -8.66 -5.42
C GLU A 88 -0.10 -8.20 -3.98
N CYS A 89 -0.47 -6.94 -3.81
CA CYS A 89 -0.68 -6.32 -2.51
C CYS A 89 -2.17 -6.14 -2.25
N LYS A 90 -2.70 -6.88 -1.26
CA LYS A 90 -4.07 -6.71 -0.78
C LYS A 90 -4.06 -6.40 0.70
N TRP A 91 -4.57 -5.22 1.04
CA TRP A 91 -4.77 -4.83 2.43
C TRP A 91 -6.23 -5.01 2.83
N LYS A 92 -6.45 -5.52 4.05
CA LYS A 92 -7.78 -5.62 4.67
C LYS A 92 -7.69 -5.31 6.16
N ASN A 93 -8.82 -4.86 6.73
CA ASN A 93 -9.00 -4.63 8.18
C ASN A 93 -9.30 -5.92 8.98
N GLU A 94 -9.19 -7.09 8.34
CA GLU A 94 -9.40 -8.39 8.96
C GLU A 94 -8.10 -9.20 8.88
N PRO A 95 -7.83 -10.09 9.85
CA PRO A 95 -6.74 -11.05 9.73
C PRO A 95 -6.86 -11.82 8.42
N VAL A 96 -5.74 -11.98 7.72
CA VAL A 96 -5.68 -12.86 6.55
C VAL A 96 -5.77 -14.30 7.05
N GLY A 97 -6.71 -15.08 6.52
CA GLY A 97 -6.79 -16.51 6.81
C GLY A 97 -5.57 -17.24 6.23
N GLU A 98 -5.04 -18.22 6.95
CA GLU A 98 -4.01 -19.14 6.45
C GLU A 98 -4.63 -20.12 5.45
N TRP A 99 -4.82 -19.69 4.20
CA TRP A 99 -5.08 -20.62 3.10
C TRP A 99 -3.74 -21.17 2.63
N ILE A 100 -3.24 -22.16 3.37
CA ILE A 100 -2.11 -23.00 2.96
C ILE A 100 -2.65 -23.94 1.89
N TYR A 101 -2.20 -23.77 0.64
CA TYR A 101 -2.28 -24.82 -0.38
C TYR A 101 -1.09 -25.77 -0.23
#